data_AF-A0A7X9LA86-F1
#
_entry.id   AF-A0A7X9LA86-F1
#
_cell.length_a   1.000
_cell.length_b   1.000
_cell.length_c   1.000
_cell.angle_alpha   90.00
_cell.angle_beta   90.00
_cell.angle_gamma   90.00
#
_symmetry.space_group_name_H-M   'P 1'
#
loop_
_entity.id
_entity.type
_entity.pdbx_description
1 polymer ?
#
loop_
_entity_poly.entity_id
_entity_poly.type
_entity_poly.pdbx_seq_one_letter_code
_entity_poly.pdbx_strand_id
1 'polypeptide(L)' 'WKAHLDAFADTIASYDLPAARAAAGALVHAESSGRAISHGDAQIAGICLAQGHELATRNVRDFAHLPGLTVVDPFDRPE' A
#
# COMPACT_ATOMS: atom_id res chain seq x y z
N TRP A 1 8.01 -19.09 10.83
CA TRP A 1 7.04 -18.00 11.05
C TRP A 1 7.27 -17.27 12.36
N LYS A 2 7.10 -17.89 13.53
CA LYS A 2 7.26 -17.21 14.84
C LYS A 2 8.58 -16.43 15.00
N ALA A 3 9.72 -17.06 14.72
CA ALA A 3 11.02 -16.39 14.82
C ALA A 3 11.16 -15.12 13.95
N HIS A 4 10.51 -15.08 12.78
CA HIS A 4 10.51 -13.88 11.93
C HIS A 4 9.58 -12.80 12.48
N LEU A 5 8.40 -13.19 12.97
CA LEU A 5 7.48 -12.24 13.61
C LEU A 5 8.12 -11.59 14.84
N ASP A 6 8.81 -12.39 15.65
CA ASP A 6 9.51 -11.90 16.84
C ASP A 6 10.71 -11.00 16.45
N ALA A 7 11.46 -11.35 15.39
CA ALA A 7 12.63 -10.57 14.94
C ALA A 7 12.27 -9.21 14.28
N PHE A 8 11.08 -9.09 13.70
CA PHE A 8 10.65 -7.90 12.96
C PHE A 8 9.47 -7.18 13.60
N ALA A 9 9.10 -7.52 14.84
CA ALA A 9 7.91 -7.01 15.51
C ALA A 9 7.77 -5.47 15.44
N ASP A 10 8.88 -4.74 15.60
CA ASP A 10 8.91 -3.27 15.57
C ASP A 10 8.89 -2.65 14.16
N THR A 11 8.97 -3.48 13.11
CA THR A 11 9.02 -3.07 11.70
C THR A 11 7.84 -3.59 10.88
N ILE A 12 7.02 -4.47 11.45
CA ILE A 12 5.81 -4.97 10.81
C ILE A 12 4.67 -3.96 11.05
N ALA A 13 4.26 -3.30 9.98
CA ALA A 13 3.10 -2.41 10.03
C ALA A 13 1.81 -3.19 10.31
N SER A 14 0.98 -2.67 11.22
CA SER A 14 -0.35 -3.22 11.51
C SER A 14 -1.40 -2.56 10.62
N TYR A 15 -2.37 -3.35 10.15
CA TYR A 15 -3.57 -2.81 9.50
C TYR A 15 -4.58 -2.40 10.58
N ASP A 16 -4.54 -1.13 10.96
CA ASP A 16 -5.38 -0.54 12.01
C ASP A 16 -6.55 0.28 11.44
N LEU A 17 -7.30 0.97 12.31
CA LEU A 17 -8.49 1.73 11.88
C LEU A 17 -8.17 2.89 10.91
N PRO A 18 -7.13 3.73 11.15
CA PRO A 18 -6.67 4.69 10.16
C PRO A 18 -6.35 4.06 8.80
N ALA A 19 -5.55 2.99 8.78
CA ALA A 19 -5.23 2.27 7.55
C ALA A 19 -6.48 1.74 6.84
N ALA A 20 -7.46 1.24 7.60
CA ALA A 20 -8.72 0.73 7.05
C ALA A 20 -9.59 1.81 6.40
N ARG A 21 -9.62 3.02 6.98
CA ARG A 21 -10.33 4.16 6.37
C ARG A 21 -9.64 4.62 5.09
N ALA A 22 -8.30 4.66 5.09
CA ALA A 22 -7.53 5.01 3.90
C ALA A 22 -7.70 3.96 2.78
N ALA A 23 -7.70 2.66 3.13
CA ALA A 23 -7.95 1.57 2.20
C ALA A 23 -9.35 1.66 1.55
N ALA A 24 -10.38 1.99 2.34
CA ALA A 24 -11.72 2.24 1.82
C ALA A 24 -11.75 3.42 0.84
N GLY A 25 -11.02 4.51 1.14
CA GLY A 25 -10.85 5.63 0.23
C GLY A 25 -10.18 5.24 -1.09
N ALA A 26 -9.12 4.43 -1.02
CA ALA A 26 -8.44 3.89 -2.20
C ALA A 26 -9.36 3.01 -3.06
N LEU A 27 -10.17 2.14 -2.45
CA LEU A 27 -11.16 1.30 -3.15
C LEU A 27 -12.20 2.15 -3.88
N VAL A 28 -12.83 3.12 -3.18
CA VAL A 28 -13.84 4.00 -3.79
C VAL A 28 -13.25 4.78 -4.97
N HIS A 29 -12.03 5.30 -4.83
CA HIS A 29 -11.35 6.00 -5.91
C HIS A 29 -11.04 5.07 -7.09
N ALA A 30 -10.47 3.90 -6.83
CA ALA A 30 -10.15 2.89 -7.84
C ALA A 30 -11.40 2.47 -8.64
N GLU A 31 -12.52 2.20 -7.96
CA GLU A 31 -13.80 1.90 -8.59
C GLU A 31 -14.31 3.06 -9.45
N SER A 32 -14.33 4.27 -8.90
CA SER A 32 -14.82 5.47 -9.60
C SER A 32 -13.99 5.83 -10.84
N SER A 33 -12.72 5.45 -10.85
CA SER A 33 -11.79 5.68 -11.97
C SER A 33 -11.77 4.52 -12.98
N GLY A 34 -12.56 3.47 -12.77
CA GLY A 34 -12.59 2.29 -13.65
C GLY A 34 -11.32 1.43 -13.54
N ARG A 35 -10.55 1.58 -12.46
CA ARG A 35 -9.25 0.94 -12.22
C ARG A 35 -9.30 0.13 -10.93
N ALA A 36 -10.20 -0.84 -10.87
CA ALA A 36 -10.38 -1.67 -9.67
C ALA A 36 -9.04 -2.24 -9.15
N ILE A 37 -8.87 -2.19 -7.84
CA ILE A 37 -7.70 -2.69 -7.12
C ILE A 37 -8.13 -3.85 -6.23
N SER A 38 -7.24 -4.81 -5.98
CA SER A 38 -7.55 -5.93 -5.10
C SER A 38 -7.74 -5.44 -3.65
N HIS A 39 -8.51 -6.19 -2.86
CA HIS A 39 -8.71 -5.84 -1.45
C HIS A 39 -7.38 -5.84 -0.66
N GLY A 40 -6.48 -6.78 -0.93
CA GLY A 40 -5.16 -6.84 -0.29
C GLY A 40 -4.27 -5.64 -0.66
N ASP A 41 -4.26 -5.26 -1.94
CA ASP A 41 -3.51 -4.08 -2.39
C ASP A 41 -4.10 -2.79 -1.81
N ALA A 42 -5.43 -2.69 -1.68
CA ALA A 42 -6.05 -1.57 -1.00
C ALA A 42 -5.64 -1.47 0.48
N GLN A 43 -5.50 -2.60 1.18
CA GLN A 43 -5.01 -2.61 2.56
C GLN A 43 -3.56 -2.12 2.64
N ILE A 44 -2.68 -2.59 1.73
CA ILE A 44 -1.28 -2.13 1.63
C ILE A 44 -1.23 -0.62 1.36
N ALA A 45 -1.99 -0.14 0.38
CA ALA A 45 -2.10 1.29 0.07
C ALA A 45 -2.62 2.09 1.27
N GLY A 46 -3.63 1.57 1.98
CA GLY A 46 -4.21 2.20 3.15
C GLY A 46 -3.20 2.38 4.29
N ILE A 47 -2.35 1.39 4.54
CA ILE A 47 -1.24 1.50 5.51
C ILE A 47 -0.29 2.63 5.11
N CYS A 48 0.19 2.61 3.86
CA CYS A 48 1.11 3.64 3.36
C CYS A 48 0.51 5.05 3.44
N LEU A 49 -0.74 5.22 3.01
CA LEU A 49 -1.45 6.49 3.04
C LEU A 49 -1.68 7.01 4.46
N ALA A 50 -2.06 6.13 5.41
CA ALA A 50 -2.31 6.53 6.79
C ALA A 50 -1.05 6.96 7.53
N GLN A 51 0.11 6.39 7.17
CA GLN A 51 1.39 6.65 7.82
C GLN A 51 2.31 7.60 7.04
N GLY A 52 1.88 8.04 5.84
CA GLY A 52 2.71 8.89 4.96
C GLY A 52 3.94 8.16 4.41
N HIS A 53 3.85 6.84 4.25
CA HIS A 53 4.94 6.03 3.70
C HIS A 53 4.87 5.92 2.18
N GLU A 54 6.03 5.72 1.58
CA GLU A 54 6.17 5.35 0.18
C GLU A 54 6.00 3.85 -0.01
N LEU A 55 5.31 3.43 -1.07
CA LEU A 55 5.12 2.04 -1.41
C LEU A 55 6.19 1.58 -2.41
N ALA A 56 7.09 0.70 -1.97
CA ALA A 56 8.03 0.02 -2.84
C ALA A 56 7.38 -1.23 -3.46
N THR A 57 7.17 -1.25 -4.78
CA THR A 57 6.56 -2.37 -5.48
C THR A 57 6.95 -2.43 -6.95
N ARG A 58 7.06 -3.64 -7.51
CA ARG A 58 7.14 -3.85 -8.96
C ARG A 58 5.78 -3.73 -9.64
N ASN A 59 4.69 -3.81 -8.88
CA ASN A 59 3.32 -3.70 -9.40
C ASN A 59 2.86 -2.23 -9.49
N VAL A 60 3.72 -1.34 -10.01
CA VAL A 60 3.47 0.11 -10.02
C VAL A 60 2.11 0.47 -10.63
N ARG A 61 1.73 -0.26 -11.68
CA ARG A 61 0.48 -0.03 -12.42
C ARG A 61 -0.73 0.02 -11.48
N ASP A 62 -0.86 -0.91 -10.55
CA ASP A 62 -2.06 -1.04 -9.73
C ASP A 62 -2.15 0.05 -8.65
N PHE A 63 -1.04 0.70 -8.31
CA PHE A 63 -0.99 1.70 -7.24
C PHE A 63 -0.85 3.14 -7.73
N ALA A 64 -0.22 3.38 -8.88
CA ALA A 64 0.19 4.72 -9.34
C ALA A 64 -0.95 5.73 -9.57
N HIS A 65 -2.21 5.29 -9.57
CA HIS A 65 -3.37 6.17 -9.72
C HIS A 65 -4.07 6.53 -8.42
N LEU A 66 -3.61 5.97 -7.30
CA LEU A 66 -4.18 6.23 -5.99
C LEU A 66 -3.71 7.61 -5.50
N PRO A 67 -4.62 8.55 -5.20
CA PRO A 67 -4.25 9.89 -4.79
C PRO A 67 -3.46 9.87 -3.48
N GLY A 68 -2.36 10.63 -3.44
CA GLY A 68 -1.51 10.76 -2.25
C GLY A 68 -0.57 9.58 -1.97
N LEU A 69 -0.66 8.49 -2.74
CA LEU A 69 0.26 7.36 -2.60
C LEU A 69 1.49 7.59 -3.48
N THR A 70 2.66 7.67 -2.86
CA THR A 70 3.94 7.69 -3.57
C THR A 70 4.38 6.25 -3.80
N VAL A 71 4.76 5.91 -5.04
CA VAL A 71 5.10 4.55 -5.45
C VAL A 71 6.47 4.56 -6.13
N VAL A 72 7.35 3.67 -5.68
CA VAL A 72 8.66 3.41 -6.31
C VAL A 72 8.77 1.97 -6.73
N ASP A 73 9.38 1.73 -7.89
CA ASP A 73 9.86 0.40 -8.25
C ASP A 73 11.35 0.29 -7.85
N PRO A 74 11.68 -0.39 -6.75
CA PRO A 74 13.07 -0.53 -6.29
C PRO A 74 13.91 -1.43 -7.22
N PHE A 75 13.28 -2.07 -8.22
CA PHE A 75 13.95 -2.90 -9.21
C PHE A 75 14.13 -2.19 -10.55
N ASP A 76 13.47 -1.05 -10.76
CA ASP A 76 13.70 -0.19 -11.91
C ASP A 76 15.03 0.53 -11.70
N ARG A 77 16.09 -0.02 -12.30
CA ARG A 77 17.42 0.60 -12.27
C ARG A 77 17.48 1.61 -13.41
N PRO A 78 17.63 2.92 -13.13
CA PRO A 78 18.19 3.79 -14.15
C PRO A 78 19.64 3.33 -14.40
N GLU A 79 19.99 3.14 -15.67
CA GLU A 79 21.38 2.95 -16.09
C GLU A 79 22.24 4.19 -15.77
#